data_AF-A0A831W9E8-F1
#
_entry.id   AF-A0A831W9E8-F1
#
_cell.length_a   1.000
_cell.length_b   1.000
_cell.length_c   1.000
_cell.angle_alpha   90.00
_cell.angle_beta   90.00
_cell.angle_gamma   90.00
#
_symmetry.space_group_name_H-M   'P 1'
#
loop_
_entity.id
_entity.type
_entity.pdbx_description
1 polymer ?
#
loop_
_entity_poly.entity_id
_entity_poly.type
_entity_poly.pdbx_seq_one_letter_code
_entity_poly.pdbx_strand_id
1 'polypeptide(L)'
;MAQGNTAFLHTQGGAVGANMTFYIGRSEGQGAAKQHKDSESRCYGVVHAAHLGSRSGYETIDDKEKIVFQLHEIMHGSYDKVNMKIGICVKGWLTGLLLLLCLSPVVAGVRIAVISDLNGSYGSTRYRSDVDRAVQRIVSLRPDLVISTGDMVAGQRTSPSLGQPQLLRMWRAFHEHVTVSLEKAGLPLAVTPGNHDASVYGEFHLEREIYIHTWQQHKPALHFVDDGHYPLYYAFEIRKVLFVSLDATANGRLEPRQKTWLTELFEDQGQHYAQKIVFSHLPLWPVAQKRENGALFDEELEKILQDNGVSLYLNGHHHSYYPGFKDGIRYVSQACLGAGPRKLIGDDRVSQRSITLIGIPDEGMPRVQALGGRDFDQPVDIHSLPERIVTRKATLVREDLALPALEK
;
A
#
# COMPACT_ATOMS: atom_id res chain seq x y z
N MET A 1 -45.86 16.74 -13.48
CA MET A 1 -46.39 15.79 -12.47
C MET A 1 -45.19 14.98 -12.03
N ALA A 2 -44.45 15.47 -11.03
CA ALA A 2 -44.66 15.29 -9.59
C ALA A 2 -43.71 14.19 -9.10
N GLN A 3 -42.91 14.33 -8.05
CA GLN A 3 -42.54 15.43 -7.18
C GLN A 3 -41.22 14.95 -6.53
N GLY A 4 -40.21 15.82 -6.46
CA GLY A 4 -38.94 15.50 -5.80
C GLY A 4 -39.04 15.57 -4.28
N ASN A 5 -37.96 15.18 -3.61
CA ASN A 5 -37.50 15.86 -2.40
C ASN A 5 -36.00 15.59 -2.16
N THR A 6 -35.25 16.66 -2.35
CA THR A 6 -33.91 16.92 -1.83
C THR A 6 -34.01 17.27 -0.34
N ALA A 7 -33.01 16.92 0.47
CA ALA A 7 -32.86 17.47 1.82
C ALA A 7 -31.47 18.12 1.97
N PHE A 8 -31.49 19.41 2.32
CA PHE A 8 -30.33 20.21 2.72
C PHE A 8 -30.07 20.04 4.22
N LEU A 9 -28.81 20.11 4.64
CA LEU A 9 -28.43 20.25 6.04
C LEU A 9 -27.79 21.62 6.25
N HIS A 10 -28.53 22.49 6.94
CA HIS A 10 -28.04 23.72 7.53
C HIS A 10 -27.56 23.39 8.95
N THR A 11 -26.33 23.75 9.32
CA THR A 11 -25.89 23.73 10.71
C THR A 11 -25.68 25.18 11.19
N GLN A 12 -26.57 25.61 12.09
CA GLN A 12 -26.26 26.65 13.07
C GLN A 12 -26.16 25.97 14.44
N GLY A 13 -25.23 26.48 15.27
CA GLY A 13 -24.68 25.81 16.44
C GLY A 13 -25.63 25.58 17.62
N GLY A 14 -25.07 24.89 18.62
CA GLY A 14 -25.69 24.68 19.93
C GLY A 14 -25.47 23.25 20.41
N ALA A 15 -24.60 23.08 21.39
CA ALA A 15 -24.29 21.80 22.01
C ALA A 15 -25.47 21.19 22.76
N VAL A 16 -25.34 19.87 23.02
CA VAL A 16 -25.91 19.04 24.11
C VAL A 16 -26.91 17.95 23.65
N GLY A 17 -26.41 16.71 23.67
CA GLY A 17 -27.15 15.48 24.04
C GLY A 17 -28.18 14.93 23.05
N ALA A 18 -27.76 14.10 22.10
CA ALA A 18 -28.68 13.30 21.29
C ALA A 18 -29.06 11.99 22.02
N ASN A 19 -30.31 11.91 22.50
CA ASN A 19 -30.98 10.64 22.83
C ASN A 19 -31.53 10.04 21.53
N MET A 20 -31.12 8.80 21.21
CA MET A 20 -31.63 8.07 20.04
C MET A 20 -32.58 6.97 20.51
N THR A 21 -33.86 7.13 20.23
CA THR A 21 -34.92 6.14 20.51
C THR A 21 -35.22 5.37 19.22
N PHE A 22 -35.08 4.05 19.23
CA PHE A 22 -35.49 3.19 18.11
C PHE A 22 -36.86 2.55 18.40
N TYR A 23 -37.77 2.61 17.43
CA TYR A 23 -39.03 1.86 17.43
C TYR A 23 -38.86 0.60 16.58
N ILE A 24 -39.17 -0.57 17.12
CA ILE A 24 -39.26 -1.83 16.37
C ILE A 24 -40.75 -2.16 16.21
N GLY A 25 -41.28 -2.02 14.98
CA GLY A 25 -42.62 -2.46 14.62
C GLY A 25 -42.63 -3.95 14.30
N ARG A 26 -43.48 -4.75 14.98
CA ARG A 26 -43.85 -6.10 14.56
C ARG A 26 -44.97 -6.00 13.53
N SER A 27 -44.80 -6.64 12.36
CA SER A 27 -45.93 -6.98 11.50
C SER A 27 -46.45 -8.38 11.89
N GLU A 28 -47.72 -8.46 12.28
CA GLU A 28 -48.43 -9.71 12.45
C GLU A 28 -49.11 -10.08 11.13
N GLY A 29 -48.77 -11.24 10.58
CA GLY A 29 -49.52 -11.89 9.51
C GLY A 29 -50.10 -13.20 10.03
N GLN A 30 -51.43 -13.28 10.15
CA GLN A 30 -52.18 -14.50 10.45
C GLN A 30 -52.41 -15.32 9.16
N GLY A 31 -52.30 -16.65 9.24
CA GLY A 31 -52.70 -17.54 8.12
C GLY A 31 -52.33 -19.02 8.22
N ALA A 32 -52.99 -19.76 9.11
CA ALA A 32 -53.44 -21.16 9.02
C ALA A 32 -52.50 -22.36 8.64
N ALA A 33 -52.33 -23.24 9.65
CA ALA A 33 -52.69 -24.67 9.68
C ALA A 33 -51.72 -25.81 9.25
N LYS A 34 -51.45 -26.65 10.28
CA LYS A 34 -51.29 -28.13 10.36
C LYS A 34 -49.92 -28.82 10.22
N GLN A 35 -49.38 -29.14 11.41
CA GLN A 35 -48.93 -30.45 11.93
C GLN A 35 -48.01 -31.35 11.11
N HIS A 36 -46.80 -31.64 11.64
CA HIS A 36 -46.53 -32.93 12.29
C HIS A 36 -45.18 -33.00 13.06
N LYS A 37 -45.25 -33.65 14.23
CA LYS A 37 -44.27 -34.50 14.95
C LYS A 37 -43.04 -33.89 15.66
N ASP A 38 -43.17 -33.86 16.98
CA ASP A 38 -42.34 -34.54 18.00
C ASP A 38 -40.82 -34.61 17.80
N SER A 39 -40.10 -33.92 18.68
CA SER A 39 -39.17 -34.58 19.61
C SER A 39 -38.80 -33.64 20.76
N GLU A 40 -39.33 -33.91 21.95
CA GLU A 40 -38.76 -33.41 23.20
C GLU A 40 -37.39 -34.06 23.44
N SER A 41 -36.39 -33.27 23.79
CA SER A 41 -35.21 -33.76 24.49
C SER A 41 -34.85 -32.80 25.62
N ARG A 42 -35.29 -33.19 26.83
CA ARG A 42 -34.86 -32.61 28.10
C ARG A 42 -33.41 -32.98 28.34
N CYS A 43 -32.52 -32.01 28.48
CA CYS A 43 -31.17 -32.26 29.01
C CYS A 43 -31.20 -32.25 30.54
N TYR A 44 -30.90 -33.42 31.12
CA TYR A 44 -30.57 -33.57 32.53
C TYR A 44 -29.13 -33.08 32.76
N GLY A 45 -28.94 -32.09 33.62
CA GLY A 45 -27.63 -31.71 34.11
C GLY A 45 -27.20 -32.62 35.26
N VAL A 46 -26.13 -33.39 35.07
CA VAL A 46 -25.41 -34.05 36.16
C VAL A 46 -24.32 -33.10 36.62
N VAL A 47 -24.49 -32.51 37.81
CA VAL A 47 -23.43 -31.77 38.51
C VAL A 47 -22.86 -32.72 39.57
N HIS A 48 -21.61 -33.14 39.37
CA HIS A 48 -20.84 -33.69 40.49
C HIS A 48 -20.37 -32.52 41.35
N ALA A 49 -21.00 -32.35 42.51
CA ALA A 49 -20.47 -31.55 43.60
C ALA A 49 -19.77 -32.49 44.60
N ALA A 50 -18.48 -32.28 44.83
CA ALA A 50 -17.82 -32.74 46.05
C ALA A 50 -17.91 -31.60 47.08
N HIS A 51 -18.57 -31.92 48.20
CA HIS A 51 -18.71 -31.15 49.45
C HIS A 51 -17.37 -30.61 49.98
N LEU A 52 -17.32 -29.50 50.72
CA LEU A 52 -17.88 -29.28 52.07
C LEU A 52 -18.17 -27.77 52.26
N GLY A 53 -19.23 -27.28 52.91
CA GLY A 53 -20.35 -27.90 53.59
C GLY A 53 -21.21 -26.81 54.25
N SER A 54 -22.50 -27.12 54.43
CA SER A 54 -23.53 -26.41 55.24
C SER A 54 -23.94 -25.01 54.75
N ARG A 55 -25.22 -24.62 54.63
CA ARG A 55 -26.53 -25.15 55.00
C ARG A 55 -27.56 -24.58 54.01
N SER A 56 -28.59 -25.36 53.72
CA SER A 56 -29.75 -25.02 52.90
C SER A 56 -30.71 -24.06 53.62
N GLY A 57 -31.25 -23.09 52.87
CA GLY A 57 -32.46 -22.34 53.19
C GLY A 57 -33.04 -21.76 51.89
N TYR A 58 -34.30 -22.08 51.59
CA TYR A 58 -35.03 -21.59 50.43
C TYR A 58 -35.59 -20.19 50.71
N GLU A 59 -35.60 -19.31 49.72
CA GLU A 59 -36.67 -18.30 49.55
C GLU A 59 -36.66 -17.75 48.12
N THR A 60 -37.81 -17.85 47.46
CA THR A 60 -38.14 -17.16 46.20
C THR A 60 -38.59 -15.74 46.53
N ILE A 61 -37.93 -14.71 45.97
CA ILE A 61 -38.53 -13.37 45.86
C ILE A 61 -38.23 -12.76 44.48
N ASP A 62 -39.30 -12.10 44.04
CA ASP A 62 -39.69 -11.45 42.81
C ASP A 62 -38.93 -10.15 42.46
N ASP A 63 -39.19 -9.68 41.24
CA ASP A 63 -38.70 -8.51 40.51
C ASP A 63 -38.33 -7.25 41.32
N LYS A 64 -37.11 -6.73 41.05
CA LYS A 64 -36.70 -5.31 40.84
C LYS A 64 -35.24 -5.09 41.27
N GLU A 65 -34.29 -5.24 40.34
CA GLU A 65 -32.92 -4.76 40.57
C GLU A 65 -32.79 -3.26 40.24
N LYS A 66 -32.86 -2.44 41.30
CA LYS A 66 -32.05 -1.22 41.39
C LYS A 66 -30.72 -1.63 42.04
N ILE A 67 -29.62 -1.51 41.32
CA ILE A 67 -28.29 -1.59 41.93
C ILE A 67 -27.75 -0.15 42.06
N VAL A 68 -27.62 0.29 43.30
CA VAL A 68 -26.93 1.54 43.69
C VAL A 68 -25.51 1.15 44.11
N PHE A 69 -24.50 1.73 43.46
CA PHE A 69 -23.11 1.58 43.90
C PHE A 69 -22.73 2.73 44.83
N GLN A 70 -22.32 2.39 46.05
CA GLN A 70 -21.74 3.32 47.02
C GLN A 70 -20.25 3.02 47.12
N LEU A 71 -19.41 3.99 46.73
CA LEU A 71 -17.96 3.91 46.90
C LEU A 71 -17.61 4.30 48.35
N HIS A 72 -16.90 3.43 49.04
CA HIS A 72 -16.18 3.79 50.26
C HIS A 72 -14.69 3.72 50.00
N GLU A 73 -14.04 4.85 50.29
CA GLU A 73 -12.61 5.08 50.20
C GLU A 73 -11.96 4.63 51.50
N ILE A 74 -10.97 3.72 51.45
CA ILE A 74 -10.01 3.52 52.55
C ILE A 74 -8.61 3.33 51.95
N MET A 75 -7.70 4.22 52.35
CA MET A 75 -6.27 4.20 52.11
C MET A 75 -5.54 3.22 53.05
N HIS A 76 -4.61 2.43 52.52
CA HIS A 76 -3.21 2.23 52.97
C HIS A 76 -2.66 0.84 52.63
N GLY A 77 -1.44 0.80 52.07
CA GLY A 77 -0.46 -0.25 52.35
C GLY A 77 -0.15 -1.26 51.23
N SER A 78 1.09 -1.15 50.71
CA SER A 78 2.00 -2.18 50.19
C SER A 78 1.55 -3.20 49.12
N TYR A 79 2.40 -3.32 48.11
CA TYR A 79 2.32 -4.17 46.92
C TYR A 79 2.12 -5.67 47.22
N ASP A 80 1.18 -6.28 46.50
CA ASP A 80 1.36 -7.58 45.84
C ASP A 80 0.45 -7.67 44.61
N LYS A 81 0.99 -8.18 43.50
CA LYS A 81 0.26 -8.36 42.23
C LYS A 81 -0.91 -9.34 42.42
N VAL A 82 -2.13 -8.82 42.51
CA VAL A 82 -3.34 -9.63 42.39
C VAL A 82 -3.60 -9.91 40.92
N ASN A 83 -3.30 -11.14 40.47
CA ASN A 83 -3.77 -11.65 39.19
C ASN A 83 -5.29 -11.88 39.27
N MET A 84 -6.08 -10.87 38.90
CA MET A 84 -7.52 -11.00 38.78
C MET A 84 -7.85 -11.73 37.47
N LYS A 85 -8.13 -13.03 37.54
CA LYS A 85 -8.77 -13.77 36.43
C LYS A 85 -10.25 -13.39 36.40
N ILE A 86 -10.61 -12.48 35.50
CA ILE A 86 -12.01 -12.21 35.18
C ILE A 86 -12.49 -13.35 34.26
N GLY A 87 -13.13 -14.36 34.85
CA GLY A 87 -13.85 -15.38 34.10
C GLY A 87 -15.23 -14.86 33.73
N ILE A 88 -15.41 -14.34 32.51
CA ILE A 88 -16.73 -13.96 32.02
C ILE A 88 -17.46 -15.24 31.59
N CYS A 89 -18.42 -15.69 32.40
CA CYS A 89 -19.34 -16.77 32.04
C CYS A 89 -20.62 -16.16 31.46
N VAL A 90 -20.70 -16.01 30.13
CA VAL A 90 -21.92 -15.54 29.46
C VAL A 90 -22.80 -16.75 29.16
N LYS A 91 -23.87 -16.94 29.95
CA LYS A 91 -24.94 -17.88 29.62
C LYS A 91 -25.81 -17.28 28.52
N GLY A 92 -25.77 -17.90 27.34
CA GLY A 92 -26.93 -18.03 26.45
C GLY A 92 -27.34 -16.82 25.62
N TRP A 93 -27.21 -16.99 24.30
CA TRP A 93 -28.05 -16.34 23.28
C TRP A 93 -27.97 -14.80 23.20
N LEU A 94 -26.76 -14.27 23.05
CA LEU A 94 -26.48 -12.98 22.41
C LEU A 94 -25.02 -12.91 21.88
N THR A 95 -24.47 -14.04 21.45
CA THR A 95 -23.14 -14.13 20.82
C THR A 95 -23.26 -13.99 19.31
N GLY A 96 -23.65 -12.79 18.86
CA GLY A 96 -23.84 -12.50 17.46
C GLY A 96 -23.74 -11.02 17.11
N LEU A 97 -23.06 -10.20 17.92
CA LEU A 97 -22.72 -8.82 17.52
C LEU A 97 -21.60 -8.17 18.37
N LEU A 98 -20.63 -8.95 18.86
CA LEU A 98 -19.50 -8.40 19.63
C LEU A 98 -18.20 -9.17 19.37
N LEU A 99 -17.89 -9.38 18.09
CA LEU A 99 -16.60 -9.93 17.65
C LEU A 99 -16.19 -9.29 16.31
N LEU A 100 -16.27 -7.96 16.25
CA LEU A 100 -15.85 -7.15 15.10
C LEU A 100 -15.22 -5.84 15.55
N LEU A 101 -14.39 -5.89 16.60
CA LEU A 101 -13.51 -4.80 17.01
C LEU A 101 -12.16 -5.35 17.49
N CYS A 102 -11.57 -6.25 16.71
CA CYS A 102 -10.11 -6.19 16.52
C CYS A 102 -9.88 -5.30 15.29
N LEU A 103 -10.29 -4.02 15.40
CA LEU A 103 -9.66 -2.97 14.62
C LEU A 103 -8.21 -2.98 15.08
N SER A 104 -7.34 -3.70 14.39
CA SER A 104 -5.96 -3.24 14.30
C SER A 104 -6.07 -1.74 14.03
N PRO A 105 -5.44 -0.86 14.83
CA PRO A 105 -5.51 0.55 14.54
C PRO A 105 -5.11 0.67 13.07
N VAL A 106 -6.01 1.24 12.25
CA VAL A 106 -5.59 1.76 10.97
C VAL A 106 -4.50 2.73 11.37
N VAL A 107 -3.25 2.31 11.20
CA VAL A 107 -2.12 3.20 11.45
C VAL A 107 -2.37 4.35 10.49
N ALA A 108 -2.73 5.51 11.05
CA ALA A 108 -2.96 6.70 10.27
C ALA A 108 -1.67 6.97 9.47
N GLY A 109 -1.82 7.14 8.17
CA GLY A 109 -0.69 7.16 7.25
C GLY A 109 -1.10 7.00 5.80
N VAL A 110 -0.11 6.99 4.92
CA VAL A 110 -0.26 6.77 3.47
C VAL A 110 0.17 5.34 3.14
N ARG A 111 -0.69 4.61 2.44
CA ARG A 111 -0.40 3.26 1.92
C ARG A 111 -0.20 3.31 0.41
N ILE A 112 0.90 2.75 -0.05
CA ILE A 112 1.30 2.78 -1.45
C ILE A 112 1.52 1.36 -1.93
N ALA A 113 1.05 1.05 -3.13
CA ALA A 113 1.51 -0.10 -3.90
C ALA A 113 2.45 0.37 -5.01
N VAL A 114 3.58 -0.30 -5.19
CA VAL A 114 4.55 0.00 -6.24
C VAL A 114 4.68 -1.20 -7.17
N ILE A 115 4.62 -0.94 -8.47
CA ILE A 115 4.71 -1.91 -9.55
C ILE A 115 5.69 -1.42 -10.62
N SER A 116 6.28 -2.35 -11.37
CA SER A 116 7.30 -2.00 -12.36
C SER A 116 7.45 -3.07 -13.44
N ASP A 117 8.03 -2.66 -14.58
CA ASP A 117 8.50 -3.54 -15.66
C ASP A 117 7.40 -4.53 -16.08
N LEU A 118 6.21 -3.97 -16.36
CA LEU A 118 4.96 -4.68 -16.62
C LEU A 118 4.90 -5.23 -18.04
N ASN A 119 5.66 -4.62 -18.94
CA ASN A 119 5.69 -4.95 -20.35
C ASN A 119 6.26 -6.34 -20.64
N GLY A 120 5.98 -6.84 -21.85
CA GLY A 120 6.56 -8.06 -22.39
C GLY A 120 7.70 -7.78 -23.35
N SER A 121 7.83 -8.60 -24.39
CA SER A 121 8.75 -8.34 -25.51
C SER A 121 8.36 -7.08 -26.28
N TYR A 122 9.32 -6.50 -27.02
CA TYR A 122 9.07 -5.34 -27.86
C TYR A 122 7.89 -5.50 -28.82
N GLY A 123 7.02 -4.48 -28.86
CA GLY A 123 5.81 -4.48 -29.68
C GLY A 123 4.67 -5.37 -29.16
N SER A 124 4.84 -6.05 -28.02
CA SER A 124 3.79 -6.91 -27.45
C SER A 124 2.59 -6.10 -26.98
N THR A 125 1.40 -6.60 -27.30
CA THR A 125 0.12 -6.16 -26.70
C THR A 125 -0.42 -7.18 -25.69
N ARG A 126 0.38 -8.18 -25.33
CA ARG A 126 0.03 -9.21 -24.34
C ARG A 126 0.78 -8.94 -23.05
N TYR A 127 0.05 -9.02 -21.94
CA TYR A 127 0.59 -9.00 -20.58
C TYR A 127 0.57 -10.39 -19.99
N ARG A 128 1.49 -10.64 -19.04
CA ARG A 128 1.46 -11.87 -18.26
C ARG A 128 0.27 -11.84 -17.31
N SER A 129 -0.30 -13.01 -17.04
CA SER A 129 -1.33 -13.16 -16.00
C SER A 129 -0.85 -12.75 -14.61
N ASP A 130 0.47 -12.72 -14.38
CA ASP A 130 1.09 -12.14 -13.18
C ASP A 130 0.72 -10.66 -13.00
N VAL A 131 0.66 -9.88 -14.09
CA VAL A 131 0.26 -8.47 -14.08
C VAL A 131 -1.21 -8.33 -13.67
N ASP A 132 -2.10 -9.14 -14.25
CA ASP A 132 -3.52 -9.13 -13.89
C ASP A 132 -3.75 -9.46 -12.42
N ARG A 133 -3.05 -10.49 -11.90
CA ARG A 133 -3.16 -10.87 -10.48
C ARG A 133 -2.57 -9.81 -9.55
N ALA A 134 -1.47 -9.17 -9.93
CA ALA A 134 -0.91 -8.05 -9.17
C ALA A 134 -1.91 -6.88 -9.09
N VAL A 135 -2.54 -6.51 -10.20
CA VAL A 135 -3.57 -5.45 -10.24
C VAL A 135 -4.78 -5.83 -9.39
N GLN A 136 -5.29 -7.05 -9.52
CA GLN A 136 -6.40 -7.55 -8.68
C GLN A 136 -6.04 -7.51 -7.20
N ARG A 137 -4.81 -7.90 -6.85
CA ARG A 137 -4.33 -7.84 -5.47
C ARG A 137 -4.28 -6.39 -4.97
N ILE A 138 -3.74 -5.46 -5.75
CA ILE A 138 -3.70 -4.04 -5.42
C ILE A 138 -5.11 -3.48 -5.19
N VAL A 139 -6.06 -3.80 -6.08
CA VAL A 139 -7.47 -3.42 -5.92
C VAL A 139 -8.05 -3.96 -4.61
N SER A 140 -7.73 -5.21 -4.24
CA SER A 140 -8.18 -5.80 -2.97
C SER A 140 -7.56 -5.15 -1.74
N LEU A 141 -6.30 -4.70 -1.84
CA LEU A 141 -5.55 -4.09 -0.73
C LEU A 141 -5.97 -2.63 -0.47
N ARG A 142 -6.55 -1.97 -1.49
CA ARG A 142 -6.99 -0.57 -1.48
C ARG A 142 -5.94 0.39 -0.88
N PRO A 143 -4.76 0.53 -1.50
CA PRO A 143 -3.83 1.58 -1.10
C PRO A 143 -4.40 2.97 -1.40
N ASP A 144 -3.78 4.01 -0.85
CA ASP A 144 -4.10 5.41 -1.19
C ASP A 144 -3.51 5.82 -2.54
N LEU A 145 -2.42 5.15 -2.96
CA LEU A 145 -1.68 5.44 -4.19
C LEU A 145 -1.12 4.16 -4.81
N VAL A 146 -1.11 4.11 -6.14
CA VAL A 146 -0.30 3.17 -6.91
C VAL A 146 0.79 3.95 -7.64
N ILE A 147 2.04 3.46 -7.58
CA ILE A 147 3.18 4.01 -8.33
C ILE A 147 3.66 2.98 -9.35
N SER A 148 3.78 3.38 -10.61
CA SER A 148 4.51 2.63 -11.64
C SER A 148 5.90 3.23 -11.82
N THR A 149 6.95 2.44 -11.59
CA THR A 149 8.35 2.88 -11.84
C THR A 149 8.79 2.66 -13.29
N GLY A 150 7.85 2.71 -14.25
CA GLY A 150 8.13 2.64 -15.69
C GLY A 150 8.11 1.24 -16.30
N ASP A 151 8.41 1.19 -17.60
CA ASP A 151 8.33 0.04 -18.49
C ASP A 151 6.95 -0.62 -18.50
N MET A 152 5.94 0.23 -18.73
CA MET A 152 4.54 -0.14 -18.88
C MET A 152 4.28 -0.82 -20.23
N VAL A 153 4.83 -0.29 -21.32
CA VAL A 153 4.84 -0.85 -22.67
C VAL A 153 6.28 -1.09 -23.16
N ALA A 154 6.44 -1.93 -24.19
CA ALA A 154 7.75 -2.30 -24.75
C ALA A 154 8.02 -1.63 -26.12
N GLY A 155 7.99 -0.30 -26.19
CA GLY A 155 8.04 0.46 -27.44
C GLY A 155 9.42 0.49 -28.12
N GLN A 156 10.50 0.43 -27.33
CA GLN A 156 11.88 0.68 -27.73
C GLN A 156 12.52 -0.38 -28.67
N ARG A 157 11.91 -0.64 -29.83
CA ARG A 157 12.40 -1.59 -30.85
C ARG A 157 13.13 -0.86 -31.96
N THR A 158 14.40 -1.18 -32.18
CA THR A 158 15.23 -0.50 -33.20
C THR A 158 14.97 -0.99 -34.62
N SER A 159 14.63 -2.26 -34.84
CA SER A 159 14.42 -2.79 -36.19
C SER A 159 13.45 -3.98 -36.28
N PRO A 160 12.39 -3.92 -37.11
CA PRO A 160 11.85 -2.69 -37.68
C PRO A 160 11.28 -1.82 -36.55
N SER A 161 11.46 -0.50 -36.64
CA SER A 161 10.88 0.43 -35.67
C SER A 161 9.35 0.29 -35.62
N LEU A 162 8.77 0.68 -34.48
CA LEU A 162 7.32 0.63 -34.30
C LEU A 162 6.68 1.92 -34.79
N GLY A 163 5.67 1.80 -35.64
CA GLY A 163 4.86 2.94 -36.05
C GLY A 163 3.80 3.29 -35.00
N GLN A 164 3.26 4.51 -35.09
CA GLN A 164 2.24 5.02 -34.18
C GLN A 164 1.05 4.05 -33.96
N PRO A 165 0.47 3.39 -35.00
CA PRO A 165 -0.61 2.43 -34.77
C PRO A 165 -0.24 1.22 -33.92
N GLN A 166 1.03 0.77 -33.94
CA GLN A 166 1.51 -0.32 -33.09
C GLN A 166 1.64 0.15 -31.64
N LEU A 167 2.27 1.30 -31.43
CA LEU A 167 2.46 1.90 -30.11
C LEU A 167 1.11 2.19 -29.43
N LEU A 168 0.14 2.76 -30.15
CA LEU A 168 -1.20 2.99 -29.61
C LEU A 168 -1.94 1.69 -29.23
N ARG A 169 -1.71 0.58 -29.94
CA ARG A 169 -2.26 -0.73 -29.52
C ARG A 169 -1.62 -1.25 -28.25
N MET A 170 -0.33 -0.99 -28.04
CA MET A 170 0.37 -1.38 -26.83
C MET A 170 -0.15 -0.60 -25.62
N TRP A 171 -0.36 0.71 -25.76
CA TRP A 171 -0.97 1.53 -24.72
C TRP A 171 -2.41 1.12 -24.44
N ARG A 172 -3.22 0.84 -25.46
CA ARG A 172 -4.57 0.29 -25.25
C ARG A 172 -4.54 -0.98 -24.40
N ALA A 173 -3.65 -1.92 -24.73
CA ALA A 173 -3.50 -3.14 -23.96
C ALA A 173 -3.05 -2.88 -22.51
N PHE A 174 -2.10 -1.95 -22.31
CA PHE A 174 -1.70 -1.52 -20.96
C PHE A 174 -2.92 -1.03 -20.15
N HIS A 175 -3.73 -0.15 -20.72
CA HIS A 175 -4.90 0.39 -20.06
C HIS A 175 -5.94 -0.68 -19.72
N GLU A 176 -6.21 -1.60 -20.66
CA GLU A 176 -7.13 -2.72 -20.45
C GLU A 176 -6.72 -3.62 -19.26
N HIS A 177 -5.41 -3.88 -19.11
CA HIS A 177 -4.88 -4.75 -18.07
C HIS A 177 -4.66 -4.04 -16.72
N VAL A 178 -4.34 -2.74 -16.74
CA VAL A 178 -3.87 -2.02 -15.55
C VAL A 178 -4.79 -0.86 -15.20
N THR A 179 -4.79 0.20 -16.01
CA THR A 179 -5.39 1.48 -15.59
C THR A 179 -6.90 1.39 -15.41
N VAL A 180 -7.61 0.69 -16.30
CA VAL A 180 -9.07 0.57 -16.24
C VAL A 180 -9.54 -0.07 -14.91
N SER A 181 -8.81 -1.07 -14.42
CA SER A 181 -9.15 -1.72 -13.15
C SER A 181 -8.86 -0.83 -11.94
N LEU A 182 -7.74 -0.09 -11.98
CA LEU A 182 -7.38 0.86 -10.91
C LEU A 182 -8.35 2.05 -10.87
N GLU A 183 -8.68 2.63 -12.03
CA GLU A 183 -9.63 3.72 -12.18
C GLU A 183 -11.02 3.33 -11.67
N LYS A 184 -11.53 2.15 -12.05
CA LYS A 184 -12.80 1.62 -11.53
C LYS A 184 -12.80 1.44 -10.01
N ALA A 185 -11.65 1.15 -9.42
CA ALA A 185 -11.48 1.03 -7.97
C ALA A 185 -11.27 2.39 -7.28
N GLY A 186 -11.14 3.48 -8.05
CA GLY A 186 -10.84 4.83 -7.54
C GLY A 186 -9.41 4.96 -7.02
N LEU A 187 -8.46 4.16 -7.53
CA LEU A 187 -7.07 4.17 -7.11
C LEU A 187 -6.24 5.05 -8.06
N PRO A 188 -5.62 6.15 -7.59
CA PRO A 188 -4.78 6.97 -8.44
C PRO A 188 -3.48 6.23 -8.78
N LEU A 189 -3.04 6.36 -10.04
CA LEU A 189 -1.79 5.81 -10.55
C LEU A 189 -0.83 6.94 -10.93
N ALA A 190 0.24 7.09 -10.15
CA ALA A 190 1.38 7.94 -10.50
C ALA A 190 2.42 7.13 -11.27
N VAL A 191 3.07 7.75 -12.25
CA VAL A 191 4.01 7.07 -13.15
C VAL A 191 5.29 7.86 -13.39
N THR A 192 6.37 7.16 -13.67
CA THR A 192 7.61 7.70 -14.24
C THR A 192 7.88 7.03 -15.59
N PRO A 193 8.47 7.73 -16.57
CA PRO A 193 8.80 7.13 -17.85
C PRO A 193 9.85 6.02 -17.70
N GLY A 194 9.63 4.88 -18.34
CA GLY A 194 10.64 3.86 -18.56
C GLY A 194 11.41 4.04 -19.87
N ASN A 195 12.57 3.39 -20.00
CA ASN A 195 13.30 3.43 -21.28
C ASN A 195 12.53 2.72 -22.39
N HIS A 196 11.64 1.77 -22.05
CA HIS A 196 10.79 1.13 -23.03
C HIS A 196 9.54 1.92 -23.39
N ASP A 197 9.13 2.87 -22.54
CA ASP A 197 7.95 3.70 -22.74
C ASP A 197 8.25 5.02 -23.46
N ALA A 198 9.35 5.67 -23.07
CA ALA A 198 9.60 7.09 -23.34
C ALA A 198 11.08 7.47 -23.25
N SER A 199 11.95 6.64 -23.84
CA SER A 199 13.40 6.87 -23.85
C SER A 199 13.78 8.28 -24.33
N VAL A 200 14.79 8.86 -23.69
CA VAL A 200 15.41 10.13 -24.14
C VAL A 200 16.26 9.99 -25.41
N TYR A 201 16.54 8.77 -25.90
CA TYR A 201 17.27 8.61 -27.16
C TYR A 201 16.39 8.99 -28.36
N GLY A 202 16.95 9.79 -29.28
CA GLY A 202 16.18 10.46 -30.34
C GLY A 202 15.51 9.51 -31.34
N GLU A 203 16.03 8.30 -31.52
CA GLU A 203 15.39 7.28 -32.35
C GLU A 203 14.04 6.79 -31.80
N PHE A 204 13.74 7.05 -30.52
CA PHE A 204 12.48 6.69 -29.86
C PHE A 204 11.61 7.92 -29.51
N HIS A 205 11.76 9.02 -30.24
CA HIS A 205 10.96 10.24 -30.03
C HIS A 205 9.45 9.99 -30.13
N LEU A 206 9.02 9.09 -31.02
CA LEU A 206 7.60 8.77 -31.20
C LEU A 206 7.01 8.06 -29.96
N GLU A 207 7.75 7.11 -29.37
CA GLU A 207 7.38 6.46 -28.12
C GLU A 207 7.18 7.50 -27.02
N ARG A 208 8.14 8.43 -26.90
CA ARG A 208 8.11 9.51 -25.91
C ARG A 208 6.96 10.50 -26.13
N GLU A 209 6.67 10.89 -27.37
CA GLU A 209 5.53 11.74 -27.70
C GLU A 209 4.20 11.07 -27.32
N ILE A 210 4.05 9.77 -27.63
CA ILE A 210 2.85 9.00 -27.29
C ILE A 210 2.72 8.83 -25.78
N TYR A 211 3.82 8.59 -25.06
CA TYR A 211 3.82 8.55 -23.59
C TYR A 211 3.29 9.87 -22.99
N ILE A 212 3.80 11.00 -23.46
CA ILE A 212 3.36 12.33 -23.01
C ILE A 212 1.86 12.51 -23.23
N HIS A 213 1.40 12.24 -24.46
CA HIS A 213 -0.02 12.36 -24.80
C HIS A 213 -0.91 11.43 -23.96
N THR A 214 -0.48 10.18 -23.78
CA THR A 214 -1.22 9.16 -23.02
C THR A 214 -1.44 9.61 -21.59
N TRP A 215 -0.39 10.04 -20.90
CA TRP A 215 -0.52 10.40 -19.49
C TRP A 215 -1.14 11.78 -19.28
N GLN A 216 -1.02 12.72 -20.22
CA GLN A 216 -1.82 13.96 -20.17
C GLN A 216 -3.32 13.66 -20.17
N GLN A 217 -3.78 12.62 -20.88
CA GLN A 217 -5.17 12.18 -20.88
C GLN A 217 -5.54 11.37 -19.63
N HIS A 218 -4.59 10.64 -19.05
CA HIS A 218 -4.77 9.80 -17.85
C HIS A 218 -4.17 10.43 -16.58
N LYS A 219 -4.12 11.76 -16.50
CA LYS A 219 -3.53 12.46 -15.37
C LYS A 219 -4.34 12.16 -14.10
N PRO A 220 -3.74 11.56 -13.05
CA PRO A 220 -4.48 11.17 -11.86
C PRO A 220 -4.92 12.41 -11.05
N ALA A 221 -6.05 12.29 -10.34
CA ALA A 221 -6.53 13.32 -9.44
C ALA A 221 -5.70 13.35 -8.13
N LEU A 222 -4.48 13.90 -8.22
CA LEU A 222 -3.56 14.12 -7.11
C LEU A 222 -3.40 15.63 -6.86
N HIS A 223 -2.95 16.00 -5.66
CA HIS A 223 -2.58 17.38 -5.38
C HIS A 223 -1.15 17.62 -5.87
N PHE A 224 -1.02 18.18 -7.07
CA PHE A 224 0.28 18.47 -7.68
C PHE A 224 0.91 19.69 -7.01
N VAL A 225 2.18 19.53 -6.62
CA VAL A 225 3.04 20.61 -6.12
C VAL A 225 3.70 21.31 -7.30
N ASP A 226 4.12 20.55 -8.30
CA ASP A 226 4.60 21.02 -9.60
C ASP A 226 4.27 19.96 -10.66
N ASP A 227 3.58 20.37 -11.72
CA ASP A 227 3.23 19.53 -12.86
C ASP A 227 3.64 20.13 -14.21
N GLY A 228 4.54 21.13 -14.23
CA GLY A 228 4.95 21.85 -15.43
C GLY A 228 5.63 20.96 -16.47
N HIS A 229 6.19 19.84 -16.03
CA HIS A 229 6.83 18.83 -16.88
C HIS A 229 6.13 17.46 -16.84
N TYR A 230 4.90 17.41 -16.31
CA TYR A 230 4.09 16.19 -16.31
C TYR A 230 3.85 15.70 -17.75
N PRO A 231 4.05 14.40 -18.06
CA PRO A 231 4.26 13.26 -17.16
C PRO A 231 5.73 12.79 -17.01
N LEU A 232 6.70 13.60 -17.41
CA LEU A 232 8.12 13.21 -17.47
C LEU A 232 8.77 13.29 -16.10
N TYR A 233 8.72 14.47 -15.49
CA TYR A 233 9.12 14.72 -14.11
C TYR A 233 8.17 15.74 -13.50
N TYR A 234 7.82 15.54 -12.24
CA TYR A 234 6.76 16.30 -11.56
C TYR A 234 6.75 15.93 -10.08
N ALA A 235 6.02 16.70 -9.28
CA ALA A 235 5.85 16.49 -7.86
C ALA A 235 4.39 16.62 -7.42
N PHE A 236 4.00 15.81 -6.45
CA PHE A 236 2.67 15.85 -5.85
C PHE A 236 2.75 15.45 -4.37
N GLU A 237 1.70 15.75 -3.63
CA GLU A 237 1.60 15.41 -2.21
C GLU A 237 0.38 14.55 -1.90
N ILE A 238 0.53 13.73 -0.87
CA ILE A 238 -0.57 13.09 -0.16
C ILE A 238 -0.29 13.25 1.32
N ARG A 239 -1.18 13.96 2.04
CA ARG A 239 -0.94 14.36 3.44
C ARG A 239 0.39 15.12 3.55
N LYS A 240 1.27 14.74 4.48
CA LYS A 240 2.60 15.36 4.68
C LYS A 240 3.73 14.61 3.98
N VAL A 241 3.44 13.93 2.88
CA VAL A 241 4.42 13.18 2.09
C VAL A 241 4.54 13.80 0.70
N LEU A 242 5.75 14.19 0.33
CA LEU A 242 6.11 14.65 -1.01
C LEU A 242 6.55 13.47 -1.86
N PHE A 243 5.99 13.37 -3.06
CA PHE A 243 6.35 12.39 -4.08
C PHE A 243 6.91 13.11 -5.29
N VAL A 244 8.04 12.63 -5.81
CA VAL A 244 8.73 13.23 -6.96
C VAL A 244 9.06 12.16 -8.00
N SER A 245 8.53 12.32 -9.21
CA SER A 245 8.91 11.52 -10.37
C SER A 245 10.09 12.17 -11.09
N LEU A 246 11.08 11.38 -11.50
CA LEU A 246 12.21 11.81 -12.33
C LEU A 246 12.14 11.16 -13.72
N ASP A 247 12.54 11.89 -14.76
CA ASP A 247 12.72 11.35 -16.12
C ASP A 247 14.15 10.81 -16.27
N ALA A 248 14.32 9.58 -15.78
CA ALA A 248 15.58 8.85 -15.79
C ALA A 248 15.42 7.58 -16.64
N THR A 249 15.58 7.74 -17.96
CA THR A 249 15.40 6.69 -18.98
C THR A 249 16.67 6.34 -19.77
N ALA A 250 17.81 6.88 -19.37
CA ALA A 250 19.12 6.57 -19.94
C ALA A 250 20.19 6.41 -18.85
N ASN A 251 21.17 5.54 -19.09
CA ASN A 251 22.29 5.32 -18.16
C ASN A 251 23.12 6.59 -18.00
N GLY A 252 23.70 6.76 -16.81
CA GLY A 252 24.51 7.93 -16.50
C GLY A 252 23.73 9.05 -15.81
N ARG A 253 24.27 10.27 -15.91
CA ARG A 253 23.83 11.37 -15.06
C ARG A 253 22.46 11.89 -15.45
N LEU A 254 21.68 12.33 -14.45
CA LEU A 254 20.41 13.00 -14.70
C LEU A 254 20.67 14.33 -15.42
N GLU A 255 19.75 14.73 -16.29
CA GLU A 255 19.86 15.99 -17.03
C GLU A 255 20.10 17.16 -16.05
N PRO A 256 21.09 18.05 -16.29
CA PRO A 256 21.38 19.15 -15.38
C PRO A 256 20.17 20.05 -15.06
N ARG A 257 19.31 20.33 -16.03
CA ARG A 257 18.12 21.16 -15.81
C ARG A 257 17.13 20.50 -14.85
N GLN A 258 16.96 19.18 -14.95
CA GLN A 258 16.09 18.44 -14.04
C GLN A 258 16.66 18.40 -12.62
N LYS A 259 17.99 18.37 -12.45
CA LYS A 259 18.63 18.51 -11.13
C LYS A 259 18.44 19.90 -10.55
N THR A 260 18.58 20.96 -11.36
CA THR A 260 18.27 22.32 -10.92
C THR A 260 16.83 22.44 -10.45
N TRP A 261 15.88 21.95 -11.25
CA TRP A 261 14.46 21.90 -10.87
C TRP A 261 14.23 21.13 -9.56
N LEU A 262 14.86 19.97 -9.39
CA LEU A 262 14.72 19.17 -8.17
C LEU A 262 15.24 19.89 -6.92
N THR A 263 16.38 20.58 -7.05
CA THR A 263 16.94 21.40 -5.97
C THR A 263 16.00 22.54 -5.60
N GLU A 264 15.52 23.30 -6.59
CA GLU A 264 14.59 24.42 -6.39
C GLU A 264 13.27 23.93 -5.73
N LEU A 265 12.72 22.80 -6.20
CA LEU A 265 11.54 22.18 -5.60
C LEU A 265 11.75 21.87 -4.11
N PHE A 266 12.90 21.31 -3.73
CA PHE A 266 13.17 20.98 -2.33
C PHE A 266 13.47 22.20 -1.47
N GLU A 267 14.11 23.23 -2.02
CA GLU A 267 14.34 24.51 -1.34
C GLU A 267 13.00 25.21 -1.04
N ASP A 268 12.10 25.25 -2.01
CA ASP A 268 10.83 25.97 -1.90
C ASP A 268 9.79 25.20 -1.06
N GLN A 269 9.72 23.88 -1.22
CA GLN A 269 8.62 23.07 -0.68
C GLN A 269 9.06 22.01 0.33
N GLY A 270 10.33 21.61 0.28
CA GLY A 270 10.81 20.40 0.96
C GLY A 270 10.64 20.43 2.49
N GLN A 271 10.70 21.60 3.13
CA GLN A 271 10.55 21.71 4.59
C GLN A 271 9.11 21.50 5.08
N HIS A 272 8.11 21.55 4.19
CA HIS A 272 6.70 21.35 4.56
C HIS A 272 6.33 19.86 4.74
N TYR A 273 7.20 18.95 4.30
CA TYR A 273 6.91 17.51 4.25
C TYR A 273 7.75 16.73 5.25
N ALA A 274 7.09 15.84 5.99
CA ALA A 274 7.75 14.95 6.93
C ALA A 274 8.54 13.83 6.23
N GLN A 275 8.06 13.42 5.05
CA GLN A 275 8.68 12.37 4.24
C GLN A 275 8.75 12.82 2.79
N LYS A 276 9.89 12.53 2.14
CA LYS A 276 10.09 12.76 0.70
C LYS A 276 10.43 11.43 0.05
N ILE A 277 9.74 11.12 -1.04
CA ILE A 277 9.88 9.90 -1.81
C ILE A 277 10.15 10.28 -3.24
N VAL A 278 11.27 9.81 -3.75
CA VAL A 278 11.66 10.02 -5.15
C VAL A 278 11.51 8.70 -5.88
N PHE A 279 11.03 8.73 -7.12
CA PHE A 279 10.93 7.55 -7.95
C PHE A 279 11.31 7.85 -9.40
N SER A 280 11.92 6.85 -10.01
CA SER A 280 12.45 6.90 -11.38
C SER A 280 12.35 5.52 -12.01
N HIS A 281 12.62 5.41 -13.30
CA HIS A 281 12.81 4.09 -13.89
C HIS A 281 14.21 3.53 -13.62
N LEU A 282 15.26 4.23 -14.05
CA LEU A 282 16.62 3.76 -13.77
C LEU A 282 16.97 3.89 -12.28
N PRO A 283 17.61 2.86 -11.70
CA PRO A 283 18.19 2.96 -10.38
C PRO A 283 19.36 3.95 -10.37
N LEU A 284 19.57 4.58 -9.21
CA LEU A 284 20.81 5.32 -8.96
C LEU A 284 22.02 4.37 -8.86
N TRP A 285 21.82 3.22 -8.21
CA TRP A 285 22.83 2.20 -7.95
C TRP A 285 22.39 0.81 -8.43
N PRO A 286 23.29 0.05 -9.08
CA PRO A 286 22.92 -1.24 -9.65
C PRO A 286 22.69 -2.33 -8.61
N VAL A 287 21.70 -3.19 -8.89
CA VAL A 287 21.31 -4.32 -8.01
C VAL A 287 21.32 -5.68 -8.69
N ALA A 288 21.23 -5.74 -10.02
CA ALA A 288 21.03 -6.97 -10.77
C ALA A 288 22.25 -7.39 -11.59
N GLN A 289 22.45 -8.71 -11.70
CA GLN A 289 23.51 -9.27 -12.53
C GLN A 289 23.32 -8.92 -14.00
N LYS A 290 24.43 -8.67 -14.70
CA LYS A 290 24.47 -8.25 -16.11
C LYS A 290 23.82 -6.88 -16.35
N ARG A 291 23.63 -6.09 -15.29
CA ARG A 291 23.11 -4.72 -15.29
C ARG A 291 23.99 -3.80 -14.44
N GLU A 292 25.22 -4.20 -14.14
CA GLU A 292 26.17 -3.48 -13.30
C GLU A 292 26.56 -2.10 -13.86
N ASN A 293 26.35 -1.89 -15.16
CA ASN A 293 26.56 -0.62 -15.86
C ASN A 293 25.23 0.08 -16.25
N GLY A 294 24.08 -0.45 -15.82
CA GLY A 294 22.74 -0.04 -16.23
C GLY A 294 22.04 0.90 -15.24
N ALA A 295 22.76 1.86 -14.66
CA ALA A 295 22.26 2.75 -13.62
C ALA A 295 22.66 4.20 -13.90
N LEU A 296 22.20 5.13 -13.05
CA LEU A 296 22.54 6.54 -13.20
C LEU A 296 23.98 6.85 -12.76
N PHE A 297 24.44 6.24 -11.64
CA PHE A 297 25.75 6.54 -11.05
C PHE A 297 26.01 8.03 -10.79
N ASP A 298 24.94 8.81 -10.54
CA ASP A 298 25.02 10.26 -10.41
C ASP A 298 25.18 10.67 -8.94
N GLU A 299 26.42 10.77 -8.49
CA GLU A 299 26.77 11.19 -7.13
C GLU A 299 26.23 12.59 -6.78
N GLU A 300 26.05 13.47 -7.77
CA GLU A 300 25.44 14.78 -7.55
C GLU A 300 23.94 14.66 -7.25
N LEU A 301 23.23 13.78 -7.99
CA LEU A 301 21.84 13.47 -7.66
C LEU A 301 21.75 12.85 -6.28
N GLU A 302 22.62 11.88 -5.95
CA GLU A 302 22.66 11.30 -4.61
C GLU A 302 22.83 12.39 -3.54
N LYS A 303 23.75 13.34 -3.73
CA LYS A 303 23.95 14.44 -2.79
C LYS A 303 22.71 15.32 -2.65
N ILE A 304 22.03 15.67 -3.74
CA ILE A 304 20.76 16.43 -3.69
C ILE A 304 19.72 15.68 -2.85
N LEU A 305 19.59 14.36 -3.05
CA LEU A 305 18.66 13.53 -2.29
C LEU A 305 19.02 13.47 -0.79
N GLN A 306 20.30 13.34 -0.46
CA GLN A 306 20.79 13.28 0.92
C GLN A 306 20.59 14.61 1.65
N ASP A 307 21.07 15.71 1.06
CA ASP A 307 21.00 17.05 1.66
C ASP A 307 19.55 17.47 1.94
N ASN A 308 18.60 16.93 1.16
CA ASN A 308 17.18 17.19 1.31
C ASN A 308 16.41 16.10 2.08
N GLY A 309 17.08 15.12 2.69
CA GLY A 309 16.41 14.15 3.57
C GLY A 309 15.41 13.24 2.85
N VAL A 310 15.71 12.83 1.62
CA VAL A 310 14.88 11.84 0.90
C VAL A 310 14.96 10.49 1.61
N SER A 311 13.79 9.97 1.98
CA SER A 311 13.68 8.74 2.77
C SER A 311 13.73 7.47 1.90
N LEU A 312 13.18 7.55 0.69
CA LEU A 312 13.02 6.45 -0.24
C LEU A 312 13.32 6.90 -1.67
N TYR A 313 14.07 6.06 -2.39
CA TYR A 313 14.28 6.14 -3.82
C TYR A 313 13.78 4.84 -4.47
N LEU A 314 12.68 4.91 -5.23
CA LEU A 314 12.04 3.75 -5.85
C LEU A 314 12.44 3.64 -7.32
N ASN A 315 12.81 2.45 -7.80
CA ASN A 315 13.22 2.24 -9.20
C ASN A 315 12.83 0.89 -9.78
N GLY A 316 12.72 0.82 -11.11
CA GLY A 316 12.51 -0.40 -11.89
C GLY A 316 13.79 -0.90 -12.57
N HIS A 317 13.68 -1.25 -13.85
CA HIS A 317 14.75 -1.51 -14.84
C HIS A 317 15.58 -2.78 -14.62
N HIS A 318 15.94 -3.06 -13.36
CA HIS A 318 16.82 -4.16 -12.99
C HIS A 318 16.10 -5.49 -12.79
N HIS A 319 14.78 -5.47 -12.76
CA HIS A 319 13.93 -6.67 -12.68
C HIS A 319 14.25 -7.55 -11.47
N SER A 320 14.71 -6.95 -10.37
CA SER A 320 15.12 -7.66 -9.16
C SER A 320 14.74 -6.83 -7.94
N TYR A 321 13.85 -7.36 -7.10
CA TYR A 321 13.51 -6.69 -5.86
C TYR A 321 14.69 -6.68 -4.89
N TYR A 322 15.03 -5.50 -4.37
CA TYR A 322 16.01 -5.35 -3.30
C TYR A 322 15.72 -4.10 -2.45
N PRO A 323 15.52 -4.24 -1.13
CA PRO A 323 15.37 -3.11 -0.21
C PRO A 323 16.75 -2.68 0.31
N GLY A 324 17.49 -1.93 -0.52
CA GLY A 324 18.83 -1.47 -0.19
C GLY A 324 18.85 -0.18 0.60
N PHE A 325 19.93 0.04 1.35
CA PHE A 325 20.23 1.26 2.09
C PHE A 325 21.66 1.70 1.79
N LYS A 326 21.84 3.01 1.58
CA LYS A 326 23.14 3.65 1.47
C LYS A 326 23.01 5.12 1.87
N ASP A 327 23.91 5.56 2.73
CA ASP A 327 24.10 6.98 3.11
C ASP A 327 22.81 7.73 3.46
N GLY A 328 21.97 7.12 4.30
CA GLY A 328 20.72 7.73 4.77
C GLY A 328 19.50 7.50 3.87
N ILE A 329 19.68 6.96 2.67
CA ILE A 329 18.59 6.74 1.69
C ILE A 329 18.31 5.25 1.55
N ARG A 330 17.02 4.89 1.51
CA ARG A 330 16.56 3.54 1.14
C ARG A 330 16.30 3.48 -0.36
N TYR A 331 17.15 2.75 -1.07
CA TYR A 331 17.03 2.47 -2.50
C TYR A 331 16.27 1.16 -2.71
N VAL A 332 14.98 1.27 -3.00
CA VAL A 332 14.11 0.09 -3.19
C VAL A 332 13.95 -0.19 -4.67
N SER A 333 14.68 -1.19 -5.15
CA SER A 333 14.50 -1.71 -6.50
C SER A 333 13.27 -2.61 -6.56
N GLN A 334 12.44 -2.42 -7.57
CA GLN A 334 11.19 -3.17 -7.73
C GLN A 334 11.44 -4.50 -8.45
N ALA A 335 10.64 -5.52 -8.12
CA ALA A 335 10.59 -6.74 -8.91
C ALA A 335 9.94 -6.47 -10.26
N CYS A 336 10.27 -7.32 -11.24
CA CYS A 336 9.62 -7.30 -12.53
C CYS A 336 8.29 -8.07 -12.51
N LEU A 337 7.22 -7.49 -13.03
CA LEU A 337 5.92 -8.17 -13.18
C LEU A 337 5.73 -8.84 -14.55
N GLY A 338 6.18 -8.20 -15.64
CA GLY A 338 5.93 -8.64 -17.01
C GLY A 338 7.13 -9.31 -17.69
N ALA A 339 8.24 -8.59 -17.82
CA ALA A 339 9.45 -9.08 -18.49
C ALA A 339 10.17 -10.18 -17.68
N GLY A 340 11.41 -10.57 -18.01
CA GLY A 340 12.11 -11.64 -17.28
C GLY A 340 12.75 -11.15 -15.97
N PRO A 341 12.38 -11.69 -14.78
CA PRO A 341 13.08 -11.39 -13.53
C PRO A 341 14.56 -11.76 -13.60
N ARG A 342 15.40 -11.03 -12.87
CA ARG A 342 16.84 -11.20 -12.88
C ARG A 342 17.35 -11.65 -11.51
N LYS A 343 18.61 -12.06 -11.48
CA LYS A 343 19.32 -12.36 -10.24
C LYS A 343 19.88 -11.09 -9.64
N LEU A 344 19.97 -11.03 -8.32
CA LEU A 344 20.72 -9.99 -7.62
C LEU A 344 22.22 -10.22 -7.77
N ILE A 345 23.00 -9.14 -7.75
CA ILE A 345 24.46 -9.20 -7.74
C ILE A 345 24.89 -9.94 -6.47
N GLY A 346 25.72 -10.98 -6.61
CA GLY A 346 26.16 -11.80 -5.48
C GLY A 346 25.17 -12.87 -5.01
N ASP A 347 24.06 -13.09 -5.73
CA ASP A 347 23.10 -14.16 -5.45
C ASP A 347 22.81 -15.01 -6.69
N ASP A 348 22.61 -16.31 -6.53
CA ASP A 348 22.30 -17.23 -7.61
C ASP A 348 20.80 -17.43 -7.86
N ARG A 349 19.94 -16.91 -6.98
CA ARG A 349 18.48 -17.00 -7.12
C ARG A 349 17.95 -15.89 -8.02
N VAL A 350 17.01 -16.28 -8.87
CA VAL A 350 16.22 -15.32 -9.65
C VAL A 350 15.21 -14.67 -8.72
N SER A 351 15.14 -13.33 -8.76
CA SER A 351 14.18 -12.58 -7.97
C SER A 351 12.75 -13.03 -8.30
N GLN A 352 11.95 -13.21 -7.26
CA GLN A 352 10.55 -13.53 -7.42
C GLN A 352 9.81 -12.31 -7.97
N ARG A 353 8.75 -12.54 -8.76
CA ARG A 353 7.81 -11.46 -9.08
C ARG A 353 7.08 -11.03 -7.82
N SER A 354 7.04 -9.73 -7.58
CA SER A 354 6.34 -9.17 -6.43
C SER A 354 5.79 -7.79 -6.75
N ILE A 355 4.83 -7.36 -5.93
CA ILE A 355 4.47 -5.94 -5.77
C ILE A 355 5.09 -5.45 -4.47
N THR A 356 5.45 -4.18 -4.38
CA THR A 356 5.94 -3.61 -3.13
C THR A 356 4.84 -2.82 -2.45
N LEU A 357 4.61 -3.09 -1.16
CA LEU A 357 3.76 -2.27 -0.32
C LEU A 357 4.61 -1.36 0.56
N ILE A 358 4.24 -0.09 0.61
CA ILE A 358 4.87 0.91 1.45
C ILE A 358 3.80 1.49 2.37
N GLY A 359 4.03 1.41 3.68
CA GLY A 359 3.22 2.08 4.69
C GLY A 359 4.01 3.24 5.27
N ILE A 360 3.51 4.45 5.13
CA ILE A 360 4.12 5.66 5.69
C ILE A 360 3.24 6.12 6.85
N PRO A 361 3.61 5.85 8.10
CA PRO A 361 2.86 6.37 9.24
C PRO A 361 2.95 7.91 9.28
N ASP A 362 1.98 8.55 9.92
CA ASP A 362 2.02 10.01 10.13
C ASP A 362 3.28 10.44 10.91
N GLU A 363 3.80 9.57 11.78
CA GLU A 363 5.05 9.72 12.51
C GLU A 363 5.91 8.45 12.38
N GLY A 364 7.21 8.63 12.15
CA GLY A 364 8.18 7.53 12.02
C GLY A 364 8.59 7.24 10.59
N MET A 365 9.34 6.15 10.41
CA MET A 365 9.93 5.79 9.12
C MET A 365 8.96 4.99 8.25
N PRO A 366 9.01 5.15 6.91
CA PRO A 366 8.27 4.29 6.00
C PRO A 366 8.61 2.81 6.23
N ARG A 367 7.62 1.92 6.10
CA ARG A 367 7.82 0.45 6.14
C ARG A 367 7.66 -0.10 4.73
N VAL A 368 8.57 -0.95 4.30
CA VAL A 368 8.60 -1.52 2.94
C VAL A 368 8.46 -3.03 3.05
N GLN A 369 7.58 -3.62 2.25
CA GLN A 369 7.40 -5.07 2.19
C GLN A 369 7.02 -5.47 0.76
N ALA A 370 7.82 -6.32 0.11
CA ALA A 370 7.37 -6.97 -1.12
C ALA A 370 6.41 -8.13 -0.82
N LEU A 371 5.37 -8.26 -1.63
CA LEU A 371 4.49 -9.43 -1.65
C LEU A 371 4.69 -10.19 -2.95
N GLY A 372 5.18 -11.41 -2.85
CA GLY A 372 5.22 -12.41 -3.91
C GLY A 372 4.13 -13.46 -3.71
N GLY A 373 4.41 -14.66 -4.19
CA GLY A 373 3.46 -15.77 -4.29
C GLY A 373 2.69 -15.72 -5.60
N ARG A 374 1.83 -16.72 -5.82
CA ARG A 374 0.98 -16.76 -7.03
C ARG A 374 0.04 -15.56 -7.07
N ASP A 375 -0.49 -15.16 -5.92
CA ASP A 375 -1.56 -14.17 -5.80
C ASP A 375 -1.08 -12.87 -5.11
N PHE A 376 0.24 -12.67 -5.01
CA PHE A 376 0.84 -11.47 -4.41
C PHE A 376 0.40 -11.22 -2.96
N ASP A 377 0.28 -12.30 -2.19
CA ASP A 377 -0.21 -12.33 -0.81
C ASP A 377 0.83 -12.85 0.20
N GLN A 378 1.98 -13.32 -0.28
CA GLN A 378 3.05 -13.86 0.55
C GLN A 378 4.18 -12.84 0.69
N PRO A 379 4.56 -12.43 1.91
CA PRO A 379 5.75 -11.60 2.11
C PRO A 379 6.98 -12.26 1.48
N VAL A 380 7.75 -11.50 0.70
CA VAL A 380 9.11 -11.92 0.32
C VAL A 380 9.95 -11.91 1.59
N ASP A 381 10.55 -13.05 1.92
CA ASP A 381 11.45 -13.18 3.06
C ASP A 381 12.70 -12.33 2.84
N ILE A 382 12.85 -11.26 3.62
CA ILE A 382 14.00 -10.35 3.53
C ILE A 382 15.31 -11.06 3.86
N HIS A 383 15.30 -12.06 4.76
CA HIS A 383 16.50 -12.83 5.12
C HIS A 383 16.92 -13.77 3.99
N SER A 384 16.00 -14.06 3.07
CA SER A 384 16.33 -14.73 1.84
C SER A 384 17.09 -13.84 0.85
N LEU A 385 17.16 -12.52 1.01
CA LEU A 385 17.93 -11.65 0.10
C LEU A 385 19.41 -11.56 0.54
N PRO A 386 20.37 -11.27 -0.36
CA PRO A 386 21.75 -11.04 0.06
C PRO A 386 21.83 -9.87 1.05
N GLU A 387 22.71 -9.95 2.05
CA GLU A 387 22.87 -8.89 3.05
C GLU A 387 23.38 -7.58 2.47
N ARG A 388 24.14 -7.67 1.36
CA ARG A 388 24.76 -6.53 0.69
C ARG A 388 24.79 -6.78 -0.81
N ILE A 389 24.54 -5.73 -1.60
CA ILE A 389 24.92 -5.68 -3.01
C ILE A 389 26.20 -4.85 -3.12
N VAL A 390 27.28 -5.49 -3.54
CA VAL A 390 28.60 -4.84 -3.67
C VAL A 390 28.95 -4.70 -5.15
N THR A 391 29.19 -3.46 -5.57
CA THR A 391 29.70 -3.13 -6.90
C THR A 391 30.94 -2.25 -6.79
N ARG A 392 31.60 -1.97 -7.92
CA ARG A 392 32.72 -1.02 -7.95
C ARG A 392 32.32 0.42 -7.60
N LYS A 393 31.03 0.76 -7.69
CA LYS A 393 30.51 2.13 -7.56
C LYS A 393 29.81 2.38 -6.24
N ALA A 394 29.12 1.38 -5.71
CA ALA A 394 28.37 1.49 -4.48
C ALA A 394 28.26 0.14 -3.76
N THR A 395 28.06 0.22 -2.44
CA THR A 395 27.59 -0.90 -1.64
C THR A 395 26.24 -0.55 -1.04
N LEU A 396 25.20 -1.33 -1.38
CA LEU A 396 23.88 -1.21 -0.77
C LEU A 396 23.74 -2.29 0.30
N VAL A 397 23.47 -1.90 1.54
CA VAL A 397 23.21 -2.82 2.66
C VAL A 397 21.72 -3.11 2.73
N ARG A 398 21.31 -4.34 2.99
CA ARG A 398 19.90 -4.68 3.17
C ARG A 398 19.32 -3.89 4.34
N GLU A 399 18.12 -3.36 4.19
CA GLU A 399 17.59 -2.34 5.10
C GLU A 399 17.46 -2.76 6.57
N ASP A 400 17.14 -4.02 6.85
CA ASP A 400 17.02 -4.59 8.20
C ASP A 400 18.35 -4.57 8.95
N LEU A 401 19.46 -4.72 8.23
CA LEU A 401 20.81 -4.66 8.80
C LEU A 401 21.31 -3.23 8.97
N ALA A 402 20.86 -2.30 8.12
CA ALA A 402 21.29 -0.91 8.15
C ALA A 402 20.48 -0.06 9.15
N LEU A 403 19.23 -0.43 9.42
CA LEU A 403 18.32 0.29 10.30
C LEU A 403 17.86 -0.62 11.45
N PRO A 404 18.75 -0.94 12.42
CA PRO A 404 18.47 -1.90 13.50
C PRO A 404 17.39 -1.45 14.52
N ALA A 405 16.53 -0.49 14.16
CA ALA A 405 15.49 0.08 15.00
C ALA A 405 14.05 -0.22 14.52
N LEU A 406 13.85 -1.05 13.49
CA LEU A 406 12.49 -1.36 12.99
C LEU A 406 11.77 -2.48 13.77
N GLU A 407 12.44 -3.14 14.72
CA GLU A 407 11.91 -4.26 15.52
C GLU A 407 11.65 -3.95 17.01
N LYS A 408 11.72 -2.68 17.45
CA LYS A 408 11.33 -2.29 18.82
C LYS A 408 10.04 -1.50 18.87
#